data_AF-A0A954EEP4-F1
#
_entry.id   AF-A0A954EEP4-F1
#
_cell.length_a   1.000
_cell.length_b   1.000
_cell.length_c   1.000
_cell.angle_alpha   90.00
_cell.angle_beta   90.00
_cell.angle_gamma   90.00
#
_symmetry.space_group_name_H-M   'P 1'
#
loop_
_entity.id
_entity.type
_entity.pdbx_description
1 polymer ?
#
loop_
_entity_poly.entity_id
_entity_poly.type
_entity_poly.pdbx_seq_one_letter_code
_entity_poly.pdbx_strand_id
1 'polypeptide(L)'
;MSTESKSWWDFLYNHNPFYVVSTVLMLMAVRFAYGEMPIGEINCWMVMGVLAGYTTLLAIIGVSIIRFGKVWDDARSILLLLLLLFLGISVSMDDLFVKLSTPEEGFLLAITGLGFSSLMTEAVLWLTGIRLGGLYRFPFYLFLGLFFFTPWWLSPEMHPRDVRSTELLLTLFPVAIAMILLSLLPAVWRGPAYCRKNGTPWRFPLYPWSMFVFLIVAGLIRSYALCLTFGPTGPIWRPLPSGGSGIVFATIWGTWFWVPIFLAILILLLEGGVVTRSQKLIDKTVLLAPGVLLLAFPWGHSRVFVQHWQRISEMTGSPLWLTVILLLAFFVWARYRQARFAHIGFFGSLLLLTRIGPETNSIQTLQTFQIWPIMPLGLLLLFQYYRQKSSGYLFAGLACLTWIPALFSQDWLALQAGREMAWGMAWLSCFILGILYRDEFSSLLRFIASMSLVYLMLQLLIGVFDDRLSQLAAFGISAGFLVLLGGMAWWQSSEAYYWGAILGGLICLYAVARICFHWACGLFGENAVTAFCWSVGTLLCALLISAHKAHWLNGKNSGPDEPEQETAPAAG
;
A
#
# COMPACT_ATOMS: atom_id res chain seq x y z
N MET A 1 -32.25 1.43 16.24
CA MET A 1 -31.29 2.36 16.87
C MET A 1 -31.12 3.55 15.94
N SER A 2 -31.82 4.64 16.23
CA SER A 2 -31.69 5.92 15.53
C SER A 2 -30.27 6.44 15.73
N THR A 3 -29.59 6.73 14.63
CA THR A 3 -28.34 7.47 14.62
C THR A 3 -28.65 8.93 14.89
N GLU A 4 -28.79 9.30 16.16
CA GLU A 4 -28.74 10.72 16.55
C GLU A 4 -27.39 11.28 16.12
N SER A 5 -27.42 12.27 15.23
CA SER A 5 -26.26 13.08 14.91
C SER A 5 -25.85 13.83 16.17
N LYS A 6 -24.79 13.37 16.83
CA LYS A 6 -24.19 14.09 17.96
C LYS A 6 -23.94 15.54 17.53
N SER A 7 -24.45 16.48 18.32
CA SER A 7 -24.30 17.92 18.08
C SER A 7 -22.81 18.29 18.08
N TRP A 8 -22.39 19.23 17.24
CA TRP A 8 -21.02 19.76 17.23
C TRP A 8 -20.58 20.28 18.61
N TRP A 9 -21.54 20.74 19.42
CA TRP A 9 -21.34 21.14 20.82
C TRP A 9 -20.95 19.96 21.73
N ASP A 10 -21.54 18.78 21.53
CA ASP A 10 -21.15 17.57 22.27
C ASP A 10 -19.73 17.13 21.90
N PHE A 11 -19.30 17.36 20.66
CA PHE A 11 -17.93 17.09 20.25
C PHE A 11 -16.93 18.05 20.91
N LEU A 12 -17.22 19.36 20.91
CA LEU A 12 -16.37 20.38 21.53
C LEU A 12 -16.29 20.23 23.06
N TYR A 13 -17.41 19.92 23.69
CA TYR A 13 -17.49 19.70 25.14
C TYR A 13 -16.74 18.43 25.57
N ASN A 14 -16.74 17.36 24.76
CA ASN A 14 -16.07 16.10 25.09
C ASN A 14 -14.59 16.03 24.67
N HIS A 15 -14.12 16.93 23.79
CA HIS A 15 -12.73 16.89 23.27
C HIS A 15 -11.89 18.13 23.54
N ASN A 16 -12.43 19.13 24.26
CA ASN A 16 -11.78 20.35 24.74
C ASN A 16 -10.49 20.74 23.98
N PRO A 17 -10.62 21.28 22.75
CA PRO A 17 -9.47 21.59 21.90
C PRO A 17 -8.58 22.71 22.46
N PHE A 18 -9.06 23.44 23.48
CA PHE A 18 -8.37 24.59 24.05
C PHE A 18 -7.00 24.25 24.64
N TYR A 19 -6.76 23.02 25.10
CA TYR A 19 -5.42 22.61 25.55
C TYR A 19 -4.41 22.55 24.40
N VAL A 20 -4.84 22.06 23.23
CA VAL A 20 -4.00 22.04 22.02
C VAL A 20 -3.78 23.46 21.53
N VAL A 21 -4.85 24.27 21.46
CA VAL A 21 -4.76 25.68 21.07
C VAL A 21 -3.84 26.47 22.01
N SER A 22 -3.97 26.30 23.33
CA SER A 22 -3.09 26.90 24.34
C SER A 22 -1.63 26.50 24.12
N THR A 23 -1.38 25.21 23.84
CA THR A 23 -0.02 24.73 23.59
C THR A 23 0.56 25.32 22.29
N VAL A 24 -0.24 25.41 21.22
CA VAL A 24 0.18 26.06 19.96
C VAL A 24 0.42 27.55 20.18
N LEU A 25 -0.46 28.25 20.89
CA LEU A 25 -0.30 29.67 21.22
C LEU A 25 0.94 29.91 22.08
N MET A 26 1.24 29.03 23.04
CA MET A 26 2.46 29.07 23.83
C MET A 26 3.70 28.88 22.94
N LEU A 27 3.70 27.88 22.05
CA LEU A 27 4.80 27.67 21.10
C LEU A 27 4.97 28.86 20.14
N MET A 28 3.88 29.48 19.70
CA MET A 28 3.92 30.72 18.92
C MET A 28 4.44 31.90 19.74
N ALA A 29 4.00 32.06 20.99
CA ALA A 29 4.45 33.14 21.87
C ALA A 29 5.95 33.02 22.16
N VAL A 30 6.46 31.81 22.41
CA VAL A 30 7.89 31.53 22.47
C VAL A 30 8.56 31.92 21.16
N ARG A 31 8.06 31.44 20.01
CA ARG A 31 8.63 31.80 18.71
C ARG A 31 8.65 33.32 18.44
N PHE A 32 7.61 34.05 18.81
CA PHE A 32 7.55 35.50 18.62
C PHE A 32 8.50 36.23 19.59
N ALA A 33 8.50 35.86 20.87
CA ALA A 33 9.38 36.46 21.87
C ALA A 33 10.87 36.26 21.57
N TYR A 34 11.24 35.14 20.93
CA TYR A 34 12.62 34.85 20.53
C TYR A 34 12.90 35.14 19.04
N GLY A 35 11.88 35.40 18.24
CA GLY A 35 11.98 35.68 16.80
C GLY A 35 12.39 37.11 16.47
N GLU A 36 12.37 38.02 17.45
CA GLU A 36 12.88 39.39 17.33
C GLU A 36 14.40 39.49 17.54
N MET A 37 15.06 38.42 18.03
CA MET A 37 16.51 38.37 18.16
C MET A 37 17.17 37.96 16.83
N PRO A 38 18.39 38.43 16.52
CA PRO A 38 19.13 37.98 15.34
C PRO A 38 19.19 36.44 15.29
N ILE A 39 18.80 35.88 14.15
CA ILE A 39 18.69 34.43 13.94
C ILE A 39 20.10 33.81 14.11
N GLY A 40 20.33 33.14 15.25
CA GLY A 40 21.63 32.64 15.70
C GLY A 40 21.93 32.95 17.17
N GLU A 41 21.38 34.04 17.71
CA GLU A 41 21.55 34.48 19.11
C GLU A 41 20.39 34.07 20.03
N ILE A 42 19.40 33.32 19.51
CA ILE A 42 18.29 32.80 20.31
C ILE A 42 18.86 32.01 21.50
N ASN A 43 18.51 32.45 22.71
CA ASN A 43 18.89 31.79 23.94
C ASN A 43 18.05 30.51 24.11
N CYS A 44 18.49 29.43 23.46
CA CYS A 44 17.83 28.13 23.48
C CYS A 44 17.69 27.54 24.90
N TRP A 45 18.54 27.95 25.86
CA TRP A 45 18.37 27.59 27.27
C TRP A 45 17.10 28.18 27.87
N MET A 46 16.78 29.43 27.52
CA MET A 46 15.57 30.10 28.01
C MET A 46 14.31 29.49 27.39
N VAL A 47 14.34 29.17 26.08
CA VAL A 47 13.27 28.42 25.40
C VAL A 47 13.02 27.08 26.07
N MET A 48 14.08 26.30 26.31
CA MET A 48 14.02 25.01 26.97
C MET A 48 13.46 25.14 28.40
N GLY A 49 13.89 26.15 29.16
CA GLY A 49 13.38 26.44 30.51
C GLY A 49 11.89 26.78 30.53
N VAL A 50 11.42 27.63 29.59
CA VAL A 50 10.00 27.96 29.43
C VAL A 50 9.19 26.72 29.06
N LEU A 51 9.66 25.90 28.13
CA LEU A 51 9.00 24.66 27.74
C LEU A 51 8.93 23.66 28.90
N ALA A 52 10.02 23.51 29.67
CA ALA A 52 10.04 22.67 30.87
C ALA A 52 9.04 23.17 31.92
N GLY A 53 9.04 24.47 32.21
CA GLY A 53 8.08 25.09 33.14
C GLY A 53 6.63 24.90 32.72
N TYR A 54 6.32 25.12 31.44
CA TYR A 54 4.98 24.88 30.88
C TYR A 54 4.60 23.40 30.94
N THR A 55 5.54 22.48 30.68
CA THR A 55 5.32 21.04 30.79
C THR A 55 4.98 20.64 32.22
N THR A 56 5.70 21.16 33.21
CA THR A 56 5.41 20.93 34.64
C THR A 56 4.04 21.49 35.01
N LEU A 57 3.68 22.69 34.58
CA LEU A 57 2.36 23.28 34.82
C LEU A 57 1.25 22.40 34.22
N LEU A 58 1.41 21.96 32.97
CA LEU A 58 0.44 21.11 32.28
C LEU A 58 0.32 19.73 32.95
N ALA A 59 1.42 19.19 33.47
CA ALA A 59 1.42 17.95 34.24
C ALA A 59 0.67 18.10 35.56
N ILE A 60 0.87 19.20 36.30
CA ILE A 60 0.13 19.52 37.52
C ILE A 60 -1.37 19.62 37.22
N ILE A 61 -1.76 20.39 36.20
CA ILE A 61 -3.16 20.53 35.77
C ILE A 61 -3.76 19.16 35.42
N GLY A 62 -3.06 18.35 34.63
CA GLY A 62 -3.51 17.00 34.26
C GLY A 62 -3.73 16.09 35.47
N VAL A 63 -2.78 16.10 36.42
CA VAL A 63 -2.90 15.34 37.68
C VAL A 63 -4.10 15.82 38.49
N SER A 64 -4.27 17.13 38.65
CA SER A 64 -5.39 17.73 39.38
C SER A 64 -6.74 17.39 38.77
N ILE A 65 -6.87 17.46 37.43
CA ILE A 65 -8.11 17.10 36.72
C ILE A 65 -8.44 15.63 36.93
N ILE A 66 -7.46 14.73 36.86
CA ILE A 66 -7.70 13.29 37.04
C ILE A 66 -8.09 12.99 38.50
N ARG A 67 -7.38 13.57 39.47
CA ARG A 67 -7.58 13.27 40.90
C ARG A 67 -8.84 13.90 41.48
N PHE A 68 -9.10 15.17 41.17
CA PHE A 68 -10.21 15.91 41.75
C PHE A 68 -11.43 15.92 40.83
N GLY A 69 -11.23 16.14 39.52
CA GLY A 69 -12.32 16.25 38.56
C GLY A 69 -12.82 14.92 38.00
N LYS A 70 -11.99 13.87 37.99
CA LYS A 70 -12.27 12.57 37.34
C LYS A 70 -12.71 12.69 35.87
N VAL A 71 -12.34 13.78 35.20
CA VAL A 71 -12.65 14.05 33.78
C VAL A 71 -11.57 13.41 32.91
N TRP A 72 -11.80 12.15 32.52
CA TRP A 72 -10.78 11.36 31.82
C TRP A 72 -10.59 11.73 30.35
N ASP A 73 -11.61 12.28 29.68
CA ASP A 73 -11.49 12.62 28.26
C ASP A 73 -10.55 13.82 28.05
N ASP A 74 -10.69 14.89 28.84
CA ASP A 74 -9.76 16.03 28.86
C ASP A 74 -8.36 15.63 29.30
N ALA A 75 -8.27 14.78 30.32
CA ALA A 75 -7.01 14.27 30.82
C ALA A 75 -6.21 13.52 29.73
N ARG A 76 -6.88 12.81 28.83
CA ARG A 76 -6.21 12.10 27.73
C ARG A 76 -5.42 13.06 26.85
N SER A 77 -6.05 14.15 26.44
CA SER A 77 -5.44 15.15 25.55
C SER A 77 -4.24 15.82 26.23
N ILE A 78 -4.37 16.15 27.52
CA ILE A 78 -3.28 16.72 28.33
C ILE A 78 -2.10 15.76 28.42
N LEU A 79 -2.34 14.47 28.73
CA LEU A 79 -1.26 13.48 28.82
C LEU A 79 -0.54 13.26 27.49
N LEU A 80 -1.26 13.29 26.37
CA LEU A 80 -0.65 13.19 25.03
C LEU A 80 0.12 14.47 24.67
N LEU A 81 -0.34 15.65 25.11
CA LEU A 81 0.39 16.90 24.96
C LEU A 81 1.71 16.89 25.75
N LEU A 82 1.78 16.27 26.93
CA LEU A 82 3.05 16.11 27.64
C LEU A 82 4.09 15.37 26.80
N LEU A 83 3.69 14.32 26.08
CA LEU A 83 4.59 13.59 25.17
C LEU A 83 5.10 14.48 24.04
N LEU A 84 4.22 15.31 23.49
CA LEU A 84 4.58 16.28 22.46
C LEU A 84 5.53 17.35 23.01
N LEU A 85 5.34 17.80 24.25
CA LEU A 85 6.23 18.76 24.90
C LEU A 85 7.60 18.15 25.21
N PHE A 86 7.69 16.88 25.63
CA PHE A 86 8.98 16.18 25.76
C PHE A 86 9.73 16.14 24.43
N LEU A 87 9.02 15.91 23.32
CA LEU A 87 9.60 16.01 21.98
C LEU A 87 10.05 17.44 21.69
N GLY A 88 9.25 18.46 22.02
CA GLY A 88 9.60 19.87 21.82
C GLY A 88 10.86 20.27 22.58
N ILE A 89 11.01 19.81 23.82
CA ILE A 89 12.23 19.99 24.62
C ILE A 89 13.42 19.31 23.94
N SER A 90 13.26 18.05 23.51
CA SER A 90 14.31 17.30 22.79
C SER A 90 14.76 18.00 21.49
N VAL A 91 13.83 18.53 20.68
CA VAL A 91 14.15 19.26 19.45
C VAL A 91 14.87 20.57 19.76
N SER A 92 14.47 21.28 20.83
CA SER A 92 15.12 22.53 21.24
C SER A 92 16.58 22.33 21.67
N MET A 93 16.95 21.12 22.09
CA MET A 93 18.32 20.78 22.43
C MET A 93 19.23 20.60 21.21
N ASP A 94 18.69 20.35 20.02
CA ASP A 94 19.51 20.15 18.80
C ASP A 94 20.40 21.36 18.52
N ASP A 95 19.82 22.56 18.57
CA ASP A 95 20.55 23.81 18.35
C ASP A 95 21.58 24.06 19.46
N LEU A 96 21.31 23.61 20.69
CA LEU A 96 22.28 23.67 21.79
C LEU A 96 23.47 22.75 21.52
N PHE A 97 23.25 21.54 20.99
CA PHE A 97 24.30 20.60 20.65
C PHE A 97 25.22 21.04 19.51
N VAL A 98 24.77 21.97 18.67
CA VAL A 98 25.60 22.61 17.64
C VAL A 98 26.44 23.75 18.24
N LYS A 99 26.00 24.36 19.34
CA LYS A 99 26.69 25.49 20.00
C LYS A 99 27.68 25.06 21.10
N LEU A 100 27.48 23.89 21.70
CA LEU A 100 28.34 23.37 22.76
C LEU A 100 29.69 22.90 22.20
N SER A 101 30.76 23.22 22.92
CA SER A 101 32.14 22.89 22.54
C SER A 101 32.67 21.60 23.17
N THR A 102 32.03 21.10 24.25
CA THR A 102 32.49 19.90 24.97
C THR A 102 31.45 18.77 24.93
N PRO A 103 31.87 17.51 24.66
CA PRO A 103 30.95 16.37 24.65
C PRO A 103 30.32 16.06 26.02
N GLU A 104 31.01 16.40 27.11
CA GLU A 104 30.56 16.17 28.49
C GLU A 104 29.37 17.06 28.86
N GLU A 105 29.41 18.34 28.49
CA GLU A 105 28.28 19.26 28.67
C GLU A 105 27.06 18.82 27.86
N GLY A 106 27.29 18.34 26.63
CA GLY A 106 26.22 17.76 25.81
C GLY A 106 25.63 16.51 26.44
N PHE A 107 26.46 15.61 26.96
CA PHE A 107 25.99 14.40 27.63
C PHE A 107 25.18 14.73 28.88
N LEU A 108 25.63 15.70 29.68
CA LEU A 108 24.91 16.20 30.85
C LEU A 108 23.55 16.81 30.46
N LEU A 109 23.50 17.58 29.38
CA LEU A 109 22.26 18.17 28.86
C LEU A 109 21.26 17.07 28.44
N ALA A 110 21.72 16.05 27.70
CA ALA A 110 20.90 14.92 27.28
C ALA A 110 20.35 14.12 28.46
N ILE A 111 21.19 13.80 29.45
CA ILE A 111 20.78 13.13 30.69
C ILE A 111 19.77 13.97 31.47
N THR A 112 19.99 15.28 31.56
CA THR A 112 19.10 16.18 32.30
C THR A 112 17.72 16.23 31.64
N GLY A 113 17.64 16.31 30.31
CA GLY A 113 16.38 16.27 29.57
C GLY A 113 15.63 14.94 29.71
N LEU A 114 16.36 13.83 29.61
CA LEU A 114 15.81 12.49 29.81
C LEU A 114 15.33 12.29 31.25
N GLY A 115 16.13 12.72 32.22
CA GLY A 115 15.82 12.65 33.65
C GLY A 115 14.58 13.46 34.00
N PHE A 116 14.48 14.69 33.52
CA PHE A 116 13.29 15.53 33.66
C PHE A 116 12.04 14.87 33.09
N SER A 117 12.11 14.39 31.84
CA SER A 117 10.97 13.77 31.15
C SER A 117 10.53 12.46 31.84
N SER A 118 11.49 11.68 32.32
CA SER A 118 11.24 10.43 33.05
C SER A 118 10.64 10.69 34.43
N LEU A 119 11.18 11.67 35.16
CA LEU A 119 10.66 12.11 36.46
C LEU A 119 9.22 12.62 36.33
N MET A 120 8.95 13.49 35.35
CA MET A 120 7.60 13.98 35.09
C MET A 120 6.64 12.84 34.72
N THR A 121 7.08 11.90 33.88
CA THR A 121 6.22 10.75 33.51
C THR A 121 5.90 9.89 34.72
N GLU A 122 6.89 9.48 35.53
CA GLU A 122 6.62 8.67 36.73
C GLU A 122 5.82 9.44 37.78
N ALA A 123 6.08 10.73 37.97
CA ALA A 123 5.29 11.58 38.85
C ALA A 123 3.82 11.60 38.42
N VAL A 124 3.54 11.79 37.12
CA VAL A 124 2.18 11.77 36.58
C VAL A 124 1.54 10.38 36.74
N LEU A 125 2.23 9.30 36.38
CA LEU A 125 1.69 7.94 36.52
C LEU A 125 1.38 7.58 37.98
N TRP A 126 2.31 7.90 38.89
CA TRP A 126 2.17 7.64 40.32
C TRP A 126 1.06 8.51 40.94
N LEU A 127 1.10 9.81 40.68
CA LEU A 127 0.11 10.75 41.19
C LEU A 127 -1.27 10.55 40.59
N THR A 128 -1.44 9.94 39.42
CA THR A 128 -2.78 9.65 38.85
C THR A 128 -3.27 8.24 39.17
N GLY A 129 -2.38 7.35 39.63
CA GLY A 129 -2.70 5.94 39.84
C GLY A 129 -2.79 5.13 38.54
N ILE A 130 -2.35 5.70 37.41
CA ILE A 130 -2.31 5.02 36.11
C ILE A 130 -1.19 3.99 36.12
N ARG A 131 -1.54 2.74 35.83
CA ARG A 131 -0.60 1.61 35.80
C ARG A 131 -0.24 1.30 34.36
N LEU A 132 0.91 1.81 33.92
CA LEU A 132 1.56 1.34 32.70
C LEU A 132 2.36 0.07 33.01
N GLY A 133 2.06 -1.04 32.34
CA GLY A 133 2.78 -2.30 32.57
C GLY A 133 4.27 -2.19 32.19
N GLY A 134 5.16 -2.88 32.90
CA GLY A 134 6.61 -2.82 32.67
C GLY A 134 7.03 -3.09 31.22
N LEU A 135 6.32 -3.98 30.51
CA LEU A 135 6.58 -4.27 29.09
C LEU A 135 6.21 -3.13 28.13
N TYR A 136 5.37 -2.19 28.57
CA TYR A 136 5.11 -0.95 27.84
C TYR A 136 5.99 0.20 28.33
N ARG A 137 6.36 0.21 29.62
CA ARG A 137 7.28 1.21 30.18
C ARG A 137 8.67 1.14 29.54
N PHE A 138 9.21 -0.06 29.33
CA PHE A 138 10.53 -0.23 28.73
C PHE A 138 10.66 0.41 27.33
N PRO A 139 9.83 0.07 26.33
CA PRO A 139 9.88 0.72 25.02
C PRO A 139 9.59 2.21 25.08
N PHE A 140 8.72 2.65 26.00
CA PHE A 140 8.46 4.07 26.23
C PHE A 140 9.74 4.84 26.63
N TYR A 141 10.49 4.33 27.60
CA TYR A 141 11.76 4.95 28.02
C TYR A 141 12.85 4.82 26.96
N LEU A 142 12.86 3.74 26.18
CA LEU A 142 13.74 3.64 25.02
C LEU A 142 13.45 4.72 23.98
N PHE A 143 12.17 5.05 23.72
CA PHE A 143 11.80 6.15 22.82
C PHE A 143 12.31 7.49 23.34
N LEU A 144 12.10 7.79 24.63
CA LEU A 144 12.63 9.01 25.24
C LEU A 144 14.16 9.06 25.15
N GLY A 145 14.83 7.96 25.52
CA GLY A 145 16.29 7.84 25.41
C GLY A 145 16.77 8.10 23.98
N LEU A 146 16.12 7.50 22.98
CA LEU A 146 16.43 7.74 21.58
C LEU A 146 16.29 9.23 21.21
N PHE A 147 15.19 9.88 21.58
CA PHE A 147 14.98 11.30 21.24
C PHE A 147 16.01 12.24 21.87
N PHE A 148 16.42 12.00 23.11
CA PHE A 148 17.40 12.85 23.81
C PHE A 148 18.85 12.55 23.44
N PHE A 149 19.24 11.27 23.27
CA PHE A 149 20.62 10.89 23.01
C PHE A 149 21.02 10.90 21.53
N THR A 150 20.09 10.69 20.60
CA THR A 150 20.41 10.76 19.17
C THR A 150 21.04 12.08 18.73
N PRO A 151 20.50 13.27 19.05
CA PRO A 151 21.12 14.52 18.62
C PRO A 151 22.50 14.75 19.24
N TRP A 152 22.70 14.32 20.50
CA TRP A 152 24.02 14.33 21.11
C TRP A 152 25.01 13.47 20.33
N TRP A 153 24.62 12.22 20.00
CA TRP A 153 25.47 11.30 19.26
C TRP A 153 25.77 11.78 17.84
N LEU A 154 24.81 12.43 17.18
CA LEU A 154 24.90 12.88 15.78
C LEU A 154 25.65 14.20 15.59
N SER A 155 25.80 15.02 16.63
CA SER A 155 26.44 16.34 16.50
C SER A 155 27.89 16.22 16.00
N PRO A 156 28.23 16.80 14.83
CA PRO A 156 29.59 16.80 14.32
C PRO A 156 30.57 17.57 15.22
N GLU A 157 30.09 18.60 15.92
CA GLU A 157 30.92 19.45 16.79
C GLU A 157 31.41 18.69 18.03
N MET A 158 30.55 17.85 18.60
CA MET A 158 30.91 17.01 19.76
C MET A 158 31.60 15.70 19.34
N HIS A 159 31.24 15.16 18.18
CA HIS A 159 31.79 13.92 17.66
C HIS A 159 32.19 14.09 16.20
N PRO A 160 33.40 14.61 15.93
CA PRO A 160 33.90 14.81 14.57
C PRO A 160 33.93 13.48 13.82
N ARG A 161 33.15 13.39 12.74
CA ARG A 161 33.07 12.21 11.86
C ARG A 161 33.06 12.66 10.42
N ASP A 162 33.43 11.76 9.52
CA ASP A 162 33.22 11.97 8.09
C ASP A 162 31.72 12.13 7.80
N VAL A 163 31.39 12.99 6.83
CA VAL A 163 30.02 13.30 6.42
C VAL A 163 29.24 12.03 6.09
N ARG A 164 29.92 11.07 5.44
CA ARG A 164 29.34 9.76 5.08
C ARG A 164 28.88 8.97 6.30
N SER A 165 29.65 8.98 7.38
CA SER A 165 29.31 8.26 8.61
C SER A 165 28.11 8.88 9.30
N THR A 166 28.03 10.22 9.34
CA THR A 166 26.88 10.94 9.92
C THR A 166 25.61 10.70 9.11
N GLU A 167 25.69 10.76 7.78
CA GLU A 167 24.56 10.44 6.91
C GLU A 167 24.04 9.00 7.10
N LEU A 168 24.93 8.02 7.26
CA LEU A 168 24.54 6.64 7.55
C LEU A 168 23.87 6.51 8.93
N LEU A 169 24.40 7.19 9.95
CA LEU A 169 23.79 7.20 11.28
C LEU A 169 22.40 7.84 11.27
N LEU A 170 22.19 8.91 10.49
CA LEU A 170 20.87 9.51 10.27
C LEU A 170 19.89 8.52 9.63
N THR A 171 20.34 7.75 8.65
CA THR A 171 19.55 6.68 8.01
C THR A 171 19.24 5.51 8.95
N LEU A 172 20.08 5.26 9.95
CA LEU A 172 19.84 4.22 10.97
C LEU A 172 18.83 4.64 12.04
N PHE A 173 18.53 5.93 12.20
CA PHE A 173 17.59 6.41 13.22
C PHE A 173 16.18 5.80 13.09
N PRO A 174 15.53 5.77 11.90
CA PRO A 174 14.25 5.07 11.74
C PRO A 174 14.33 3.56 11.98
N VAL A 175 15.48 2.94 11.72
CA VAL A 175 15.71 1.52 12.05
C VAL A 175 15.74 1.33 13.56
N ALA A 176 16.37 2.22 14.31
CA ALA A 176 16.33 2.21 15.77
C ALA A 176 14.90 2.37 16.30
N ILE A 177 14.09 3.27 15.72
CA ILE A 177 12.65 3.38 16.05
C ILE A 177 11.93 2.04 15.81
N ALA A 178 12.15 1.42 14.65
CA ALA A 178 11.55 0.13 14.32
C ALA A 178 11.93 -0.96 15.33
N MET A 179 13.19 -1.00 15.78
CA MET A 179 13.65 -1.95 16.81
C MET A 179 12.98 -1.69 18.16
N ILE A 180 12.84 -0.44 18.58
CA ILE A 180 12.10 -0.08 19.80
C ILE A 180 10.64 -0.49 19.69
N LEU A 181 10.01 -0.29 18.52
CA LEU A 181 8.65 -0.77 18.26
C LEU A 181 8.55 -2.29 18.36
N LEU A 182 9.48 -3.04 17.77
CA LEU A 182 9.49 -4.50 17.88
C LEU A 182 9.69 -4.98 19.33
N SER A 183 10.33 -4.19 20.20
CA SER A 183 10.39 -4.49 21.63
C SER A 183 9.04 -4.43 22.36
N LEU A 184 7.98 -3.92 21.71
CA LEU A 184 6.59 -4.02 22.20
C LEU A 184 5.98 -5.41 22.01
N LEU A 185 6.57 -6.29 21.18
CA LEU A 185 6.03 -7.61 20.88
C LEU A 185 5.67 -8.45 22.13
N PRO A 186 6.53 -8.53 23.16
CA PRO A 186 6.19 -9.26 24.38
C PRO A 186 4.93 -8.71 25.07
N ALA A 187 4.70 -7.38 25.00
CA ALA A 187 3.50 -6.76 25.56
C ALA A 187 2.26 -7.11 24.72
N VAL A 188 2.39 -7.07 23.39
CA VAL A 188 1.32 -7.44 22.45
C VAL A 188 0.88 -8.89 22.63
N TRP A 189 1.83 -9.81 22.81
CA TRP A 189 1.54 -11.23 23.03
C TRP A 189 0.75 -11.52 24.29
N ARG A 190 0.91 -10.72 25.36
CA ARG A 190 0.08 -10.83 26.56
C ARG A 190 -1.34 -10.30 26.38
N GLY A 191 -1.57 -9.52 25.31
CA GLY A 191 -2.89 -9.11 24.86
C GLY A 191 -3.67 -8.21 25.83
N PRO A 192 -5.01 -8.16 25.67
CA PRO A 192 -5.87 -7.27 26.46
C PRO A 192 -5.86 -7.56 27.97
N ALA A 193 -5.55 -8.80 28.36
CA ALA A 193 -5.51 -9.21 29.77
C ALA A 193 -4.44 -8.44 30.57
N TYR A 194 -3.31 -8.14 29.93
CA TYR A 194 -2.21 -7.41 30.56
C TYR A 194 -2.56 -5.95 30.91
N CYS A 195 -3.50 -5.34 30.17
CA CYS A 195 -3.92 -3.95 30.36
C CYS A 195 -5.24 -3.80 31.15
N ARG A 196 -5.87 -4.89 31.60
CA ARG A 196 -7.23 -4.85 32.18
C ARG A 196 -7.32 -4.05 33.49
N LYS A 197 -6.24 -3.98 34.28
CA LYS A 197 -6.16 -3.25 35.56
C LYS A 197 -5.23 -2.05 35.46
N ASN A 198 -5.45 -1.19 34.46
CA ASN A 198 -4.59 -0.02 34.17
C ASN A 198 -4.93 1.25 34.96
N GLY A 199 -6.03 1.27 35.71
CA GLY A 199 -6.45 2.45 36.48
C GLY A 199 -7.09 3.58 35.66
N THR A 200 -7.40 3.33 34.38
CA THR A 200 -8.06 4.29 33.47
C THR A 200 -9.36 3.70 32.93
N PRO A 201 -10.32 4.52 32.47
CA PRO A 201 -11.52 4.03 31.79
C PRO A 201 -11.24 3.53 30.36
N TRP A 202 -10.06 3.80 29.80
CA TRP A 202 -9.72 3.46 28.42
C TRP A 202 -9.45 1.98 28.25
N ARG A 203 -10.18 1.36 27.33
CA ARG A 203 -10.06 -0.06 26.99
C ARG A 203 -8.99 -0.29 25.94
N PHE A 204 -8.46 -1.51 25.90
CA PHE A 204 -7.65 -1.98 24.77
C PHE A 204 -8.48 -1.92 23.47
N PRO A 205 -7.95 -1.43 22.34
CA PRO A 205 -6.55 -1.06 22.10
C PRO A 205 -6.20 0.41 22.44
N LEU A 206 -7.15 1.29 22.72
CA LEU A 206 -6.87 2.74 22.91
C LEU A 206 -5.81 3.03 23.97
N TYR A 207 -5.81 2.28 25.07
CA TYR A 207 -4.71 2.26 26.03
C TYR A 207 -3.94 0.93 25.94
N PRO A 208 -2.59 0.97 25.87
CA PRO A 208 -1.71 2.14 25.85
C PRO A 208 -1.33 2.62 24.43
N TRP A 209 -1.94 2.10 23.36
CA TRP A 209 -1.47 2.35 21.99
C TRP A 209 -1.51 3.82 21.56
N SER A 210 -2.44 4.63 22.08
CA SER A 210 -2.48 6.06 21.73
C SER A 210 -1.18 6.80 22.08
N MET A 211 -0.54 6.47 23.19
CA MET A 211 0.78 6.99 23.56
C MET A 211 1.84 6.61 22.51
N PHE A 212 1.88 5.34 22.10
CA PHE A 212 2.84 4.88 21.09
C PHE A 212 2.57 5.45 19.70
N VAL A 213 1.31 5.66 19.31
CA VAL A 213 0.99 6.36 18.06
C VAL A 213 1.57 7.77 18.08
N PHE A 214 1.45 8.50 19.20
CA PHE A 214 2.08 9.81 19.34
C PHE A 214 3.60 9.73 19.28
N LEU A 215 4.23 8.76 19.94
CA LEU A 215 5.69 8.56 19.88
C LEU A 215 6.18 8.16 18.47
N ILE A 216 5.40 7.37 17.74
CA ILE A 216 5.69 7.03 16.33
C ILE A 216 5.64 8.30 15.49
N VAL A 217 4.56 9.08 15.57
CA VAL A 217 4.43 10.34 14.83
C VAL A 217 5.56 11.31 15.19
N ALA A 218 5.88 11.41 16.48
CA ALA A 218 7.02 12.16 16.98
C ALA A 218 8.34 11.67 16.33
N GLY A 219 8.58 10.36 16.30
CA GLY A 219 9.76 9.77 15.67
C GLY A 219 9.83 10.01 14.16
N LEU A 220 8.70 9.98 13.46
CA LEU A 220 8.63 10.32 12.02
C LEU A 220 9.04 11.77 11.78
N ILE A 221 8.47 12.72 12.53
CA ILE A 221 8.82 14.15 12.45
C ILE A 221 10.30 14.34 12.85
N ARG A 222 10.74 13.64 13.89
CA ARG A 222 12.11 13.71 14.41
C ARG A 222 13.13 13.23 13.38
N SER A 223 12.82 12.19 12.60
CA SER A 223 13.71 11.70 11.53
C SER A 223 13.99 12.78 10.48
N TYR A 224 12.98 13.60 10.17
CA TYR A 224 13.13 14.74 9.26
C TYR A 224 13.90 15.88 9.92
N ALA A 225 13.56 16.24 11.16
CA ALA A 225 14.23 17.30 11.91
C ALA A 225 15.73 17.04 12.08
N LEU A 226 16.14 15.80 12.42
CA LEU A 226 17.54 15.43 12.54
C LEU A 226 18.30 15.55 11.20
N CYS A 227 17.67 15.18 10.09
CA CYS A 227 18.25 15.35 8.75
C CYS A 227 18.36 16.82 8.34
N LEU A 228 17.49 17.69 8.85
CA LEU A 228 17.58 19.13 8.67
C LEU A 228 18.72 19.74 9.50
N THR A 229 18.86 19.34 10.77
CA THR A 229 19.84 19.95 11.68
C THR A 229 21.26 19.42 11.50
N PHE A 230 21.43 18.11 11.34
CA PHE A 230 22.73 17.44 11.26
C PHE A 230 23.07 16.93 9.85
N GLY A 231 22.29 17.33 8.84
CA GLY A 231 22.49 16.94 7.45
C GLY A 231 23.73 17.58 6.81
N PRO A 232 24.10 17.16 5.59
CA PRO A 232 25.29 17.64 4.88
C PRO A 232 25.21 19.12 4.47
N THR A 233 24.02 19.71 4.48
CA THR A 233 23.80 21.14 4.28
C THR A 233 24.08 21.97 5.54
N GLY A 234 24.49 21.34 6.64
CA GLY A 234 24.78 22.01 7.89
C GLY A 234 23.52 22.59 8.55
N PRO A 235 23.65 23.62 9.39
CA PRO A 235 22.51 24.18 10.12
C PRO A 235 21.43 24.69 9.16
N ILE A 236 20.18 24.56 9.61
CA ILE A 236 18.94 24.92 8.89
C ILE A 236 18.99 26.33 8.28
N TRP A 237 19.69 27.23 8.97
CA TRP A 237 19.82 28.64 8.64
C TRP A 237 21.18 28.91 8.00
N ARG A 238 21.17 29.39 6.76
CA ARG A 238 22.39 29.88 6.09
C ARG A 238 22.30 31.36 5.78
N PRO A 239 23.38 32.13 5.99
CA PRO A 239 23.43 33.53 5.56
C PRO A 239 23.32 33.60 4.03
N LEU A 240 22.43 34.46 3.54
CA LEU A 240 22.23 34.73 2.12
C LEU A 240 23.25 35.78 1.65
N PRO A 241 23.75 35.69 0.40
CA PRO A 241 24.65 36.68 -0.17
C PRO A 241 24.06 38.11 -0.24
N SER A 242 22.73 38.23 -0.25
CA SER A 242 21.99 39.50 -0.26
C SER A 242 21.87 40.19 1.10
N GLY A 243 22.41 39.59 2.16
CA GLY A 243 22.06 39.92 3.54
C GLY A 243 20.78 39.19 3.97
N GLY A 244 20.73 38.77 5.24
CA GLY A 244 19.65 37.94 5.81
C GLY A 244 20.01 36.45 5.89
N SER A 245 19.14 35.64 6.49
CA SER A 245 19.30 34.17 6.62
C SER A 245 18.18 33.44 5.87
N GLY A 246 18.53 32.45 5.05
CA GLY A 246 17.61 31.61 4.30
C GLY A 246 17.53 30.20 4.88
N ILE A 247 16.34 29.59 4.80
CA ILE A 247 16.13 28.19 5.21
C ILE A 247 16.48 27.26 4.04
N VAL A 248 17.42 26.34 4.26
CA VAL A 248 17.79 25.33 3.27
C VAL A 248 17.06 24.02 3.56
N PHE A 249 16.00 23.74 2.79
CA PHE A 249 15.23 22.49 2.90
C PHE A 249 15.87 21.30 2.15
N ALA A 250 17.11 21.44 1.68
CA ALA A 250 17.81 20.35 1.00
C ALA A 250 18.34 19.34 2.04
N THR A 251 17.64 18.21 2.16
CA THR A 251 17.96 17.13 3.11
C THR A 251 18.18 15.80 2.41
N ILE A 252 18.84 14.86 3.08
CA ILE A 252 18.93 13.44 2.67
C ILE A 252 17.63 12.66 2.91
N TRP A 253 16.72 13.22 3.71
CA TRP A 253 15.48 12.58 4.10
C TRP A 253 14.57 12.27 2.91
N GLY A 254 13.95 11.10 2.91
CA GLY A 254 12.86 10.75 2.01
C GLY A 254 11.86 9.82 2.68
N THR A 255 10.73 9.57 2.03
CA THR A 255 9.66 8.71 2.57
C THR A 255 10.14 7.28 2.87
N TRP A 256 11.22 6.83 2.23
CA TRP A 256 11.80 5.51 2.44
C TRP A 256 12.36 5.33 3.85
N PHE A 257 12.68 6.42 4.56
CA PHE A 257 13.02 6.40 5.99
C PHE A 257 11.88 5.77 6.82
N TRP A 258 10.64 5.84 6.35
CA TRP A 258 9.48 5.32 7.09
C TRP A 258 9.28 3.82 6.92
N VAL A 259 9.86 3.20 5.89
CA VAL A 259 9.72 1.76 5.60
C VAL A 259 9.96 0.87 6.83
N PRO A 260 11.10 0.98 7.55
CA PRO A 260 11.35 0.12 8.72
C PRO A 260 10.30 0.31 9.82
N ILE A 261 9.86 1.55 10.05
CA ILE A 261 8.85 1.89 11.06
C ILE A 261 7.50 1.26 10.70
N PHE A 262 7.05 1.42 9.46
CA PHE A 262 5.77 0.87 9.01
C PHE A 262 5.79 -0.66 8.97
N LEU A 263 6.91 -1.30 8.61
CA LEU A 263 7.05 -2.74 8.71
C LEU A 263 6.96 -3.23 10.16
N ALA A 264 7.61 -2.56 11.11
CA ALA A 264 7.47 -2.90 12.53
C ALA A 264 6.02 -2.75 13.00
N ILE A 265 5.31 -1.71 12.57
CA ILE A 265 3.88 -1.52 12.85
C ILE A 265 3.05 -2.67 12.26
N LEU A 266 3.29 -3.08 11.01
CA LEU A 266 2.58 -4.21 10.40
C LEU A 266 2.80 -5.51 11.17
N ILE A 267 4.02 -5.77 11.64
CA ILE A 267 4.32 -6.93 12.48
C ILE A 267 3.51 -6.85 13.79
N LEU A 268 3.52 -5.70 14.47
CA LEU A 268 2.77 -5.49 15.71
C LEU A 268 1.24 -5.63 15.52
N LEU A 269 0.70 -5.11 14.42
CA LEU A 269 -0.73 -5.22 14.09
C LEU A 269 -1.13 -6.65 13.76
N LEU A 270 -0.29 -7.38 13.02
CA LEU A 270 -0.49 -8.79 12.70
C LEU A 270 -0.52 -9.62 13.98
N GLU A 271 0.49 -9.48 14.84
CA GLU A 271 0.59 -10.18 16.12
C GLU A 271 -0.56 -9.81 17.06
N GLY A 272 -0.93 -8.52 17.09
CA GLY A 272 -2.11 -8.05 17.82
C GLY A 272 -3.41 -8.68 17.31
N GLY A 273 -3.56 -8.84 15.99
CA GLY A 273 -4.69 -9.52 15.35
C GLY A 273 -4.77 -10.99 15.72
N VAL A 274 -3.62 -11.69 15.73
CA VAL A 274 -3.52 -13.10 16.14
C VAL A 274 -3.93 -13.27 17.61
N VAL A 275 -3.38 -12.46 18.50
CA VAL A 275 -3.65 -12.54 19.95
C VAL A 275 -5.11 -12.19 20.28
N THR A 276 -5.68 -11.19 19.60
CA THR A 276 -7.09 -10.81 19.77
C THR A 276 -8.07 -11.70 19.02
N ARG A 277 -7.57 -12.68 18.24
CA ARG A 277 -8.34 -13.55 17.35
C ARG A 277 -9.23 -12.77 16.37
N SER A 278 -8.78 -11.58 15.96
CA SER A 278 -9.51 -10.71 15.04
C SER A 278 -9.05 -10.93 13.61
N GLN A 279 -9.77 -11.80 12.88
CA GLN A 279 -9.45 -12.09 11.47
C GLN A 279 -9.50 -10.84 10.59
N LYS A 280 -10.44 -9.91 10.88
CA LYS A 280 -10.52 -8.63 10.16
C LYS A 280 -9.25 -7.80 10.30
N LEU A 281 -8.59 -7.82 11.46
CA LEU A 281 -7.35 -7.08 11.67
C LEU A 281 -6.18 -7.75 10.96
N ILE A 282 -6.10 -9.08 11.01
CA ILE A 282 -5.08 -9.88 10.30
C ILE A 282 -5.18 -9.62 8.79
N ASP A 283 -6.37 -9.77 8.21
CA ASP A 283 -6.60 -9.61 6.78
C ASP A 283 -6.30 -8.17 6.31
N LYS A 284 -6.75 -7.16 7.06
CA LYS A 284 -6.44 -5.75 6.74
C LYS A 284 -4.95 -5.47 6.81
N THR A 285 -4.24 -6.04 7.78
CA THR A 285 -2.79 -5.83 7.93
C THR A 285 -2.03 -6.44 6.76
N VAL A 286 -2.38 -7.66 6.37
CA VAL A 286 -1.76 -8.33 5.21
C VAL A 286 -2.08 -7.60 3.91
N LEU A 287 -3.31 -7.08 3.75
CA LEU A 287 -3.72 -6.32 2.56
C LEU A 287 -3.04 -4.93 2.49
N LEU A 288 -2.77 -4.31 3.64
CA LEU A 288 -2.07 -3.01 3.71
C LEU A 288 -0.56 -3.13 3.47
N ALA A 289 0.04 -4.30 3.71
CA ALA A 289 1.49 -4.47 3.65
C ALA A 289 2.15 -4.05 2.31
N PRO A 290 1.59 -4.36 1.13
CA PRO A 290 2.13 -3.87 -0.14
C PRO A 290 2.18 -2.33 -0.25
N GLY A 291 1.35 -1.61 0.50
CA GLY A 291 1.36 -0.14 0.54
C GLY A 291 2.68 0.45 1.04
N VAL A 292 3.49 -0.32 1.78
CA VAL A 292 4.84 0.11 2.20
C VAL A 292 5.78 0.31 1.02
N LEU A 293 5.56 -0.36 -0.12
CA LEU A 293 6.36 -0.15 -1.33
C LEU A 293 6.26 1.28 -1.86
N LEU A 294 5.11 1.94 -1.67
CA LEU A 294 4.92 3.33 -2.09
C LEU A 294 5.84 4.28 -1.32
N LEU A 295 6.14 3.96 -0.06
CA LEU A 295 7.07 4.73 0.76
C LEU A 295 8.52 4.54 0.31
N ALA A 296 8.85 3.39 -0.29
CA ALA A 296 10.19 3.06 -0.73
C ALA A 296 10.61 3.75 -2.05
N PHE A 297 9.73 4.53 -2.69
CA PHE A 297 10.08 5.29 -3.89
C PHE A 297 10.90 6.56 -3.55
N PRO A 298 11.82 6.99 -4.44
CA PRO A 298 12.59 8.21 -4.25
C PRO A 298 11.80 9.46 -4.67
N TRP A 299 10.95 9.97 -3.77
CA TRP A 299 10.17 11.18 -4.02
C TRP A 299 10.98 12.50 -3.92
N GLY A 300 12.25 12.44 -3.54
CA GLY A 300 13.11 13.61 -3.39
C GLY A 300 13.81 14.01 -4.69
N HIS A 301 13.91 15.32 -4.95
CA HIS A 301 14.55 15.87 -6.15
C HIS A 301 15.80 16.72 -5.86
N SER A 302 16.15 16.94 -4.59
CA SER A 302 17.32 17.75 -4.24
C SER A 302 18.61 17.01 -4.63
N ARG A 303 19.65 17.75 -5.02
CA ARG A 303 20.96 17.15 -5.36
C ARG A 303 21.52 16.33 -4.19
N VAL A 304 21.35 16.83 -2.97
CA VAL A 304 21.75 16.18 -1.72
C VAL A 304 21.05 14.83 -1.55
N PHE A 305 19.73 14.80 -1.77
CA PHE A 305 18.94 13.59 -1.71
C PHE A 305 19.38 12.56 -2.76
N VAL A 306 19.50 12.96 -4.03
CA VAL A 306 19.84 12.05 -5.13
C VAL A 306 21.23 11.44 -4.93
N GLN A 307 22.22 12.23 -4.50
CA GLN A 307 23.56 11.73 -4.21
C GLN A 307 23.57 10.73 -3.05
N HIS A 308 22.84 11.03 -1.96
CA HIS A 308 22.74 10.10 -0.84
C HIS A 308 22.00 8.81 -1.24
N TRP A 309 20.90 8.93 -1.98
CA TRP A 309 20.13 7.79 -2.49
C TRP A 309 20.97 6.84 -3.35
N GLN A 310 21.76 7.38 -4.28
CA GLN A 310 22.68 6.60 -5.11
C GLN A 310 23.71 5.87 -4.25
N ARG A 311 24.31 6.58 -3.29
CA ARG A 311 25.30 6.00 -2.37
C ARG A 311 24.73 4.85 -1.53
N ILE A 312 23.52 5.01 -0.98
CA ILE A 312 22.83 3.92 -0.25
C ILE A 312 22.53 2.75 -1.19
N SER A 313 22.11 3.03 -2.42
CA SER A 313 21.82 1.99 -3.41
C SER A 313 23.07 1.19 -3.80
N GLU A 314 24.23 1.84 -3.89
CA GLU A 314 25.52 1.18 -4.13
C GLU A 314 26.00 0.34 -2.93
N MET A 315 25.78 0.81 -1.69
CA MET A 315 26.23 0.09 -0.49
C MET A 315 25.34 -1.09 -0.11
N THR A 316 24.02 -0.94 -0.16
CA THR A 316 23.06 -1.92 0.38
C THR A 316 22.06 -2.46 -0.65
N GLY A 317 22.08 -1.94 -1.88
CA GLY A 317 21.01 -2.12 -2.85
C GLY A 317 19.92 -1.06 -2.67
N SER A 318 19.07 -0.93 -3.68
CA SER A 318 18.01 0.08 -3.73
C SER A 318 17.04 -0.12 -2.57
N PRO A 319 16.60 0.96 -1.90
CA PRO A 319 15.59 0.87 -0.84
C PRO A 319 14.29 0.18 -1.29
N LEU A 320 13.93 0.30 -2.58
CA LEU A 320 12.81 -0.43 -3.16
C LEU A 320 13.03 -1.94 -3.11
N TRP A 321 14.19 -2.43 -3.56
CA TRP A 321 14.54 -3.85 -3.52
C TRP A 321 14.59 -4.40 -2.09
N LEU A 322 15.22 -3.67 -1.17
CA LEU A 322 15.25 -4.03 0.26
C LEU A 322 13.83 -4.11 0.85
N THR A 323 12.94 -3.19 0.48
CA THR A 323 11.55 -3.21 0.94
C THR A 323 10.81 -4.45 0.45
N VAL A 324 11.02 -4.87 -0.80
CA VAL A 324 10.41 -6.11 -1.31
C VAL A 324 10.93 -7.35 -0.56
N ILE A 325 12.22 -7.41 -0.23
CA ILE A 325 12.79 -8.49 0.59
C ILE A 325 12.17 -8.51 1.99
N LEU A 326 12.05 -7.35 2.63
CA LEU A 326 11.44 -7.25 3.95
C LEU A 326 9.95 -7.62 3.92
N LEU A 327 9.22 -7.26 2.87
CA LEU A 327 7.84 -7.69 2.66
C LEU A 327 7.73 -9.19 2.44
N LEU A 328 8.66 -9.79 1.68
CA LEU A 328 8.74 -11.23 1.52
C LEU A 328 8.89 -11.92 2.89
N ALA A 329 9.82 -11.45 3.72
CA ALA A 329 10.01 -11.94 5.08
C ALA A 329 8.74 -11.76 5.94
N PHE A 330 8.09 -10.60 5.85
CA PHE A 330 6.82 -10.34 6.52
C PHE A 330 5.71 -11.32 6.08
N PHE A 331 5.57 -11.61 4.79
CA PHE A 331 4.56 -12.55 4.31
C PHE A 331 4.88 -14.00 4.67
N VAL A 332 6.15 -14.39 4.74
CA VAL A 332 6.57 -15.69 5.30
C VAL A 332 6.14 -15.78 6.76
N TRP A 333 6.40 -14.74 7.55
CA TRP A 333 5.96 -14.67 8.95
C TRP A 333 4.43 -14.70 9.08
N ALA A 334 3.71 -13.92 8.27
CA ALA A 334 2.25 -13.92 8.24
C ALA A 334 1.67 -15.28 7.85
N ARG A 335 2.34 -16.01 6.94
CA ARG A 335 1.97 -17.37 6.57
C ARG A 335 2.17 -18.35 7.73
N TYR A 336 3.27 -18.23 8.46
CA TYR A 336 3.52 -19.00 9.69
C TYR A 336 2.44 -18.76 10.74
N ARG A 337 1.95 -17.52 10.85
CA ARG A 337 0.80 -17.13 11.69
C ARG A 337 -0.58 -17.49 11.09
N GLN A 338 -0.61 -18.26 10.00
CA GLN A 338 -1.82 -18.75 9.33
C GLN A 338 -2.75 -17.64 8.79
N ALA A 339 -2.22 -16.47 8.44
CA ALA A 339 -3.01 -15.42 7.82
C ALA A 339 -3.49 -15.84 6.41
N ARG A 340 -4.79 -15.66 6.12
CA ARG A 340 -5.45 -16.18 4.91
C ARG A 340 -4.78 -15.67 3.63
N PHE A 341 -4.54 -14.37 3.52
CA PHE A 341 -4.05 -13.73 2.30
C PHE A 341 -2.52 -13.65 2.19
N ALA A 342 -1.77 -14.21 3.15
CA ALA A 342 -0.31 -14.09 3.17
C ALA A 342 0.36 -14.74 1.95
N HIS A 343 -0.23 -15.80 1.40
CA HIS A 343 0.30 -16.47 0.21
C HIS A 343 0.25 -15.57 -1.04
N ILE A 344 -0.79 -14.74 -1.18
CA ILE A 344 -0.92 -13.81 -2.32
C ILE A 344 0.19 -12.76 -2.23
N GLY A 345 0.38 -12.15 -1.06
CA GLY A 345 1.45 -11.18 -0.83
C GLY A 345 2.85 -11.77 -1.03
N PHE A 346 3.06 -13.01 -0.58
CA PHE A 346 4.31 -13.75 -0.79
C PHE A 346 4.62 -13.94 -2.28
N PHE A 347 3.66 -14.47 -3.06
CA PHE A 347 3.85 -14.66 -4.50
C PHE A 347 3.98 -13.33 -5.24
N GLY A 348 3.22 -12.31 -4.86
CA GLY A 348 3.35 -10.96 -5.40
C GLY A 348 4.73 -10.36 -5.14
N SER A 349 5.30 -10.55 -3.94
CA SER A 349 6.64 -10.06 -3.62
C SER A 349 7.73 -10.80 -4.40
N LEU A 350 7.62 -12.13 -4.56
CA LEU A 350 8.53 -12.90 -5.43
C LEU A 350 8.43 -12.43 -6.89
N LEU A 351 7.22 -12.19 -7.39
CA LEU A 351 7.01 -11.68 -8.74
C LEU A 351 7.64 -10.29 -8.90
N LEU A 352 7.51 -9.41 -7.91
CA LEU A 352 8.16 -8.09 -7.93
C LEU A 352 9.69 -8.21 -7.96
N LEU A 353 10.29 -9.13 -7.22
CA LEU A 353 11.75 -9.38 -7.26
C LEU A 353 12.24 -9.83 -8.63
N THR A 354 11.37 -10.37 -9.49
CA THR A 354 11.76 -10.71 -10.86
C THR A 354 12.14 -9.49 -11.69
N ARG A 355 11.64 -8.29 -11.34
CA ARG A 355 11.88 -7.04 -12.08
C ARG A 355 12.59 -5.97 -11.26
N ILE A 356 12.44 -6.02 -9.94
CA ILE A 356 13.09 -5.11 -9.00
C ILE A 356 14.38 -5.76 -8.53
N GLY A 357 15.51 -5.19 -8.93
CA GLY A 357 16.85 -5.59 -8.50
C GLY A 357 17.55 -4.53 -7.64
N PRO A 358 18.77 -4.84 -7.17
CA PRO A 358 19.56 -3.94 -6.33
C PRO A 358 19.79 -2.55 -6.94
N GLU A 359 19.79 -2.41 -8.25
CA GLU A 359 20.03 -1.12 -8.94
C GLU A 359 18.73 -0.40 -9.35
N THR A 360 17.57 -0.98 -9.04
CA THR A 360 16.27 -0.42 -9.45
C THR A 360 15.88 0.78 -8.60
N ASN A 361 16.13 1.98 -9.13
CA ASN A 361 15.85 3.25 -8.47
C ASN A 361 14.52 3.90 -8.87
N SER A 362 13.93 3.50 -9.99
CA SER A 362 12.65 4.02 -10.48
C SER A 362 11.93 2.98 -11.35
N ILE A 363 10.69 3.30 -11.74
CA ILE A 363 9.92 2.49 -12.71
C ILE A 363 10.64 2.39 -14.06
N GLN A 364 11.42 3.41 -14.43
CA GLN A 364 12.16 3.44 -15.69
C GLN A 364 13.43 2.56 -15.66
N THR A 365 13.95 2.27 -14.46
CA THR A 365 15.15 1.45 -14.26
C THR A 365 14.80 0.02 -13.83
N LEU A 366 13.60 -0.46 -14.17
CA LEU A 366 13.23 -1.85 -13.94
C LEU A 366 14.17 -2.76 -14.73
N GLN A 367 14.71 -3.78 -14.07
CA GLN A 367 15.63 -4.70 -14.70
C GLN A 367 14.90 -5.66 -15.65
N THR A 368 15.66 -6.32 -16.51
CA THR A 368 15.19 -7.50 -17.23
C THR A 368 14.76 -8.56 -16.22
N PHE A 369 13.87 -9.47 -16.63
CA PHE A 369 13.37 -10.52 -15.76
C PHE A 369 14.54 -11.36 -15.22
N GLN A 370 14.70 -11.38 -13.90
CA GLN A 370 15.72 -12.15 -13.21
C GLN A 370 15.26 -13.61 -13.07
N ILE A 371 16.15 -14.57 -13.33
CA ILE A 371 15.82 -16.00 -13.29
C ILE A 371 15.63 -16.50 -11.84
N TRP A 372 16.45 -16.00 -10.92
CA TRP A 372 16.54 -16.55 -9.56
C TRP A 372 15.26 -16.40 -8.71
N PRO A 373 14.38 -15.39 -8.88
CA PRO A 373 13.07 -15.37 -8.20
C PRO A 373 11.98 -16.10 -8.99
N ILE A 374 12.08 -16.15 -10.33
CA ILE A 374 11.09 -16.81 -11.22
C ILE A 374 11.09 -18.31 -11.00
N MET A 375 12.27 -18.93 -10.91
CA MET A 375 12.40 -20.37 -10.71
C MET A 375 11.75 -20.87 -9.40
N PRO A 376 12.07 -20.35 -8.20
CA PRO A 376 11.41 -20.76 -6.98
C PRO A 376 9.94 -20.38 -6.96
N LEU A 377 9.52 -19.25 -7.57
CA LEU A 377 8.12 -18.90 -7.72
C LEU A 377 7.36 -19.98 -8.52
N GLY A 378 7.88 -20.38 -9.68
CA GLY A 378 7.30 -21.44 -10.52
C GLY A 378 7.20 -22.77 -9.78
N LEU A 379 8.28 -23.20 -9.13
CA LEU A 379 8.32 -24.45 -8.35
C LEU A 379 7.35 -24.43 -7.15
N LEU A 380 7.28 -23.32 -6.42
CA LEU A 380 6.38 -23.18 -5.27
C LEU A 380 4.91 -23.16 -5.71
N LEU A 381 4.59 -22.53 -6.83
CA LEU A 381 3.25 -22.56 -7.41
C LEU A 381 2.86 -23.98 -7.84
N LEU A 382 3.76 -24.73 -8.49
CA LEU A 382 3.52 -26.15 -8.82
C LEU A 382 3.35 -27.02 -7.57
N PHE A 383 4.12 -26.77 -6.51
CA PHE A 383 3.95 -27.47 -5.24
C PHE A 383 2.59 -27.14 -4.58
N GLN A 384 2.15 -25.88 -4.63
CA GLN A 384 0.80 -25.50 -4.16
C GLN A 384 -0.29 -26.16 -5.00
N TYR A 385 -0.11 -26.27 -6.31
CA TYR A 385 -1.00 -27.04 -7.18
C TYR A 385 -1.07 -28.50 -6.72
N TYR A 386 0.05 -29.15 -6.41
CA TYR A 386 0.02 -30.54 -5.93
C TYR A 386 -0.83 -30.71 -4.66
N ARG A 387 -0.76 -29.73 -3.75
CA ARG A 387 -1.52 -29.73 -2.47
C ARG A 387 -3.00 -29.37 -2.62
N GLN A 388 -3.32 -28.36 -3.43
CA GLN A 388 -4.67 -27.77 -3.50
C GLN A 388 -5.46 -28.20 -4.75
N LYS A 389 -4.78 -28.82 -5.73
CA LYS A 389 -5.35 -29.25 -7.02
C LYS A 389 -6.06 -28.14 -7.81
N SER A 390 -5.70 -26.88 -7.59
CA SER A 390 -6.27 -25.73 -8.32
C SER A 390 -5.53 -25.46 -9.63
N SER A 391 -6.28 -25.26 -10.71
CA SER A 391 -5.75 -25.01 -12.05
C SER A 391 -4.94 -23.72 -12.13
N GLY A 392 -5.27 -22.73 -11.29
CA GLY A 392 -4.59 -21.43 -11.28
C GLY A 392 -3.13 -21.51 -10.85
N TYR A 393 -2.84 -22.31 -9.83
CA TYR A 393 -1.46 -22.53 -9.41
C TYR A 393 -0.65 -23.31 -10.45
N LEU A 394 -1.29 -24.25 -11.15
CA LEU A 394 -0.64 -25.00 -12.24
C LEU A 394 -0.30 -24.07 -13.41
N PHE A 395 -1.27 -23.29 -13.87
CA PHE A 395 -1.07 -22.32 -14.95
C PHE A 395 0.04 -21.33 -14.61
N ALA A 396 -0.05 -20.67 -13.44
CA ALA A 396 0.93 -19.67 -13.04
C ALA A 396 2.33 -20.27 -12.85
N GLY A 397 2.42 -21.49 -12.30
CA GLY A 397 3.68 -22.21 -12.13
C GLY A 397 4.33 -22.56 -13.47
N LEU A 398 3.57 -23.13 -14.40
CA LEU A 398 4.06 -23.44 -15.75
C LEU A 398 4.45 -22.17 -16.52
N ALA A 399 3.63 -21.13 -16.46
CA ALA A 399 3.93 -19.84 -17.11
C ALA A 399 5.23 -19.24 -16.59
N CYS A 400 5.50 -19.29 -15.28
CA CYS A 400 6.78 -18.82 -14.75
C CYS A 400 7.97 -19.63 -15.30
N LEU A 401 7.84 -20.96 -15.39
CA LEU A 401 8.92 -21.83 -15.85
C LEU A 401 9.15 -21.75 -17.37
N THR A 402 8.10 -21.57 -18.17
CA THR A 402 8.22 -21.42 -19.63
C THR A 402 8.87 -20.09 -20.03
N TRP A 403 8.85 -19.08 -19.16
CA TRP A 403 9.58 -17.83 -19.36
C TRP A 403 11.09 -17.98 -19.19
N ILE A 404 11.59 -19.00 -18.48
CA ILE A 404 13.03 -19.15 -18.20
C ILE A 404 13.85 -19.37 -19.50
N PRO A 405 13.50 -20.29 -20.42
CA PRO A 405 14.20 -20.45 -21.68
C PRO A 405 14.21 -19.18 -22.55
N ALA A 406 13.11 -18.41 -22.54
CA ALA A 406 13.00 -17.16 -23.29
C ALA A 406 13.96 -16.06 -22.80
N LEU A 407 14.46 -16.17 -21.56
CA LEU A 407 15.46 -15.24 -21.01
C LEU A 407 16.89 -15.60 -21.42
N PHE A 408 17.15 -16.83 -21.89
CA PHE A 408 18.46 -17.26 -22.37
C PHE A 408 18.64 -17.04 -23.88
N SER A 409 17.55 -16.88 -24.65
CA SER A 409 17.65 -16.62 -26.09
C SER A 409 17.98 -15.15 -26.38
N GLN A 410 19.22 -14.86 -26.79
CA GLN A 410 19.66 -13.51 -27.18
C GLN A 410 19.34 -13.16 -28.65
N ASP A 411 18.87 -14.12 -29.45
CA ASP A 411 18.62 -13.93 -30.87
C ASP A 411 17.29 -13.21 -31.15
N TRP A 412 17.37 -11.99 -31.70
CA TRP A 412 16.23 -11.15 -32.08
C TRP A 412 15.25 -11.82 -33.06
N LEU A 413 15.76 -12.66 -33.97
CA LEU A 413 14.94 -13.43 -34.92
C LEU A 413 14.21 -14.61 -34.25
N ALA A 414 14.83 -15.22 -33.23
CA ALA A 414 14.17 -16.23 -32.39
C ALA A 414 13.14 -15.58 -31.43
N LEU A 415 13.32 -14.31 -31.06
CA LEU A 415 12.40 -13.57 -30.20
C LEU A 415 11.07 -13.21 -30.89
N GLN A 416 11.07 -12.93 -32.19
CA GLN A 416 9.83 -12.60 -32.90
C GLN A 416 9.00 -13.87 -33.18
N ALA A 417 9.62 -14.93 -33.69
CA ALA A 417 8.98 -16.25 -33.81
C ALA A 417 8.62 -16.84 -32.44
N GLY A 418 9.47 -16.62 -31.44
CA GLY A 418 9.26 -17.05 -30.06
C GLY A 418 8.13 -16.30 -29.35
N ARG A 419 7.87 -15.02 -29.67
CA ARG A 419 6.72 -14.27 -29.13
C ARG A 419 5.40 -14.84 -29.64
N GLU A 420 5.27 -15.08 -30.93
CA GLU A 420 4.06 -15.66 -31.52
C GLU A 420 3.83 -17.09 -31.01
N MET A 421 4.91 -17.88 -30.92
CA MET A 421 4.85 -19.24 -30.38
C MET A 421 4.54 -19.24 -28.87
N ALA A 422 5.08 -18.30 -28.09
CA ALA A 422 4.75 -18.15 -26.67
C ALA A 422 3.31 -17.71 -26.45
N TRP A 423 2.78 -16.80 -27.28
CA TRP A 423 1.36 -16.43 -27.27
C TRP A 423 0.47 -17.63 -27.62
N GLY A 424 0.81 -18.38 -28.67
CA GLY A 424 0.10 -19.60 -29.06
C GLY A 424 0.12 -20.68 -27.98
N MET A 425 1.27 -20.90 -27.35
CA MET A 425 1.42 -21.85 -26.23
C MET A 425 0.70 -21.39 -24.96
N ALA A 426 0.73 -20.09 -24.64
CA ALA A 426 -0.01 -19.52 -23.51
C ALA A 426 -1.51 -19.66 -23.74
N TRP A 427 -1.99 -19.36 -24.95
CA TRP A 427 -3.37 -19.55 -25.35
C TRP A 427 -3.80 -21.02 -25.26
N LEU A 428 -3.03 -21.93 -25.85
CA LEU A 428 -3.27 -23.36 -25.82
C LEU A 428 -3.30 -23.89 -24.37
N SER A 429 -2.43 -23.35 -23.51
CA SER A 429 -2.39 -23.69 -22.08
C SER A 429 -3.64 -23.21 -21.34
N CYS A 430 -4.07 -21.95 -21.56
CA CYS A 430 -5.33 -21.43 -21.02
C CYS A 430 -6.52 -22.30 -21.45
N PHE A 431 -6.52 -22.71 -22.71
CA PHE A 431 -7.54 -23.55 -23.30
C PHE A 431 -7.57 -24.96 -22.70
N ILE A 432 -6.45 -25.68 -22.70
CA ILE A 432 -6.34 -27.04 -22.16
C ILE A 432 -6.70 -27.05 -20.67
N LEU A 433 -6.20 -26.09 -19.88
CA LEU A 433 -6.52 -26.00 -18.45
C LEU A 433 -7.98 -25.61 -18.20
N GLY A 434 -8.55 -24.76 -19.05
CA GLY A 434 -9.98 -24.43 -19.04
C GLY A 434 -10.87 -25.66 -19.25
N ILE A 435 -10.43 -26.61 -20.08
CA ILE A 435 -11.15 -27.86 -20.34
C ILE A 435 -10.97 -28.89 -19.21
N LEU A 436 -9.73 -29.06 -18.74
CA LEU A 436 -9.39 -30.13 -17.79
C LEU A 436 -9.91 -29.88 -16.37
N TYR A 437 -10.11 -28.61 -15.97
CA TYR A 437 -10.49 -28.26 -14.60
C TYR A 437 -11.85 -27.56 -14.54
N ARG A 438 -12.52 -27.67 -13.38
CA ARG A 438 -13.86 -27.11 -13.14
C ARG A 438 -13.88 -25.99 -12.07
N ASP A 439 -12.73 -25.43 -11.70
CA ASP A 439 -12.66 -24.37 -10.69
C ASP A 439 -13.00 -22.98 -11.25
N GLU A 440 -13.22 -21.99 -10.36
CA GLU A 440 -13.55 -20.61 -10.76
C GLU A 440 -12.49 -20.02 -11.70
N PHE A 441 -11.21 -20.35 -11.47
CA PHE A 441 -10.13 -19.93 -12.34
C PHE A 441 -10.20 -20.57 -13.73
N SER A 442 -10.57 -21.85 -13.85
CA SER A 442 -10.77 -22.46 -15.17
C SER A 442 -11.94 -21.81 -15.92
N SER A 443 -12.98 -21.34 -15.22
CA SER A 443 -14.07 -20.57 -15.84
C SER A 443 -13.54 -19.26 -16.45
N LEU A 444 -12.71 -18.53 -15.71
CA LEU A 444 -12.04 -17.32 -16.20
C LEU A 444 -11.10 -17.64 -17.38
N LEU A 445 -10.32 -18.72 -17.32
CA LEU A 445 -9.45 -19.14 -18.41
C LEU A 445 -10.24 -19.52 -19.67
N ARG A 446 -11.38 -20.19 -19.53
CA ARG A 446 -12.28 -20.50 -20.64
C ARG A 446 -12.79 -19.22 -21.30
N PHE A 447 -13.19 -18.24 -20.49
CA PHE A 447 -13.58 -16.92 -21.00
C PHE A 447 -12.41 -16.22 -21.73
N ILE A 448 -11.24 -16.11 -21.12
CA ILE A 448 -10.06 -15.48 -21.74
C ILE A 448 -9.65 -16.20 -23.02
N ALA A 449 -9.59 -17.53 -23.02
CA ALA A 449 -9.25 -18.35 -24.18
C ALA A 449 -10.28 -18.16 -25.32
N SER A 450 -11.57 -18.09 -25.00
CA SER A 450 -12.62 -17.81 -25.99
C SER A 450 -12.49 -16.42 -26.60
N MET A 451 -12.24 -15.38 -25.78
CA MET A 451 -12.09 -14.00 -26.24
C MET A 451 -10.82 -13.78 -27.06
N SER A 452 -9.72 -14.40 -26.66
CA SER A 452 -8.45 -14.34 -27.40
C SER A 452 -8.51 -15.09 -28.73
N LEU A 453 -9.30 -16.17 -28.83
CA LEU A 453 -9.59 -16.83 -30.10
C LEU A 453 -10.36 -15.88 -31.03
N VAL A 454 -11.38 -15.18 -30.51
CA VAL A 454 -12.12 -14.16 -31.27
C VAL A 454 -11.20 -13.03 -31.75
N TYR A 455 -10.29 -12.56 -30.89
CA TYR A 455 -9.29 -11.56 -31.26
C TYR A 455 -8.32 -12.08 -32.33
N LEU A 456 -7.86 -13.34 -32.22
CA LEU A 456 -7.00 -13.96 -33.24
C LEU A 456 -7.72 -14.08 -34.58
N MET A 457 -9.01 -14.43 -34.58
CA MET A 457 -9.84 -14.43 -35.79
C MET A 457 -9.95 -13.03 -36.38
N LEU A 458 -10.13 -12.00 -35.55
CA LEU A 458 -10.19 -10.61 -36.01
C LEU A 458 -8.85 -10.16 -36.60
N GLN A 459 -7.72 -10.51 -35.98
CA GLN A 459 -6.38 -10.20 -36.50
C GLN A 459 -6.07 -10.94 -37.80
N LEU A 460 -6.45 -12.23 -37.90
CA LEU A 460 -6.35 -12.98 -39.16
C LEU A 460 -7.22 -12.34 -40.24
N LEU A 461 -8.45 -11.93 -39.90
CA LEU A 461 -9.32 -11.23 -40.83
C LEU A 461 -8.75 -9.88 -41.27
N ILE A 462 -8.11 -9.11 -40.40
CA ILE A 462 -7.52 -7.80 -40.71
C ILE A 462 -6.20 -7.94 -41.50
N GLY A 463 -5.29 -8.82 -41.06
CA GLY A 463 -3.97 -9.01 -41.65
C GLY A 463 -3.98 -9.78 -42.98
N VAL A 464 -4.99 -10.60 -43.25
CA VAL A 464 -5.15 -11.30 -44.54
C VAL A 464 -5.50 -10.35 -45.68
N PHE A 465 -5.96 -9.12 -45.39
CA PHE A 465 -6.16 -8.10 -46.41
C PHE A 465 -4.85 -7.46 -46.93
N ASP A 466 -3.68 -7.89 -46.42
CA ASP A 466 -2.36 -7.39 -46.82
C ASP A 466 -1.59 -8.39 -47.73
N ASP A 467 -2.32 -9.03 -48.66
CA ASP A 467 -1.84 -9.41 -50.01
C ASP A 467 -1.33 -10.83 -50.37
N ARG A 468 -1.41 -11.91 -49.57
CA ARG A 468 -0.95 -13.25 -50.07
C ARG A 468 -1.69 -14.55 -49.68
N LEU A 469 -2.68 -14.52 -48.78
CA LEU A 469 -3.45 -15.72 -48.45
C LEU A 469 -4.73 -15.77 -49.28
N SER A 470 -5.00 -16.91 -49.95
CA SER A 470 -6.25 -17.08 -50.69
C SER A 470 -7.43 -16.87 -49.73
N GLN A 471 -8.37 -15.99 -50.10
CA GLN A 471 -9.54 -15.64 -49.28
C GLN A 471 -10.29 -16.90 -48.79
N LEU A 472 -10.27 -17.97 -49.60
CA LEU A 472 -10.77 -19.30 -49.27
C LEU A 472 -10.11 -19.96 -48.05
N ALA A 473 -8.79 -19.84 -47.88
CA ALA A 473 -8.08 -20.39 -46.73
C ALA A 473 -8.44 -19.65 -45.45
N ALA A 474 -8.59 -18.33 -45.51
CA ALA A 474 -9.01 -17.52 -44.35
C ALA A 474 -10.46 -17.82 -43.92
N PHE A 475 -11.35 -18.04 -44.89
CA PHE A 475 -12.71 -18.51 -44.60
C PHE A 475 -12.72 -19.93 -44.01
N GLY A 476 -11.92 -20.84 -44.55
CA GLY A 476 -11.79 -22.21 -44.03
C GLY A 476 -11.25 -22.24 -42.60
N ILE A 477 -10.22 -21.46 -42.30
CA ILE A 477 -9.65 -21.35 -40.95
C ILE A 477 -10.67 -20.72 -40.00
N SER A 478 -11.37 -19.66 -40.42
CA SER A 478 -12.37 -18.98 -39.59
C SER A 478 -13.58 -19.88 -39.29
N ALA A 479 -14.09 -20.58 -40.30
CA ALA A 479 -15.16 -21.57 -40.13
C ALA A 479 -14.72 -22.74 -39.23
N GLY A 480 -13.48 -23.22 -39.37
CA GLY A 480 -12.90 -24.23 -38.50
C GLY A 480 -12.87 -23.80 -37.02
N PHE A 481 -12.48 -22.55 -36.75
CA PHE A 481 -12.50 -21.99 -35.39
C PHE A 481 -13.92 -21.82 -34.82
N LEU A 482 -14.91 -21.41 -35.63
CA LEU A 482 -16.31 -21.34 -35.20
C LEU A 482 -16.90 -22.71 -34.87
N VAL A 483 -16.60 -23.72 -35.68
CA VAL A 483 -17.02 -25.10 -35.44
C VAL A 483 -16.37 -25.64 -34.17
N LEU A 484 -15.10 -25.32 -33.93
CA LEU A 484 -14.42 -25.64 -32.67
C LEU A 484 -15.10 -24.97 -31.47
N LEU A 485 -15.33 -23.65 -31.52
CA LEU A 485 -16.01 -22.91 -30.44
C LEU A 485 -17.44 -23.40 -30.20
N GLY A 486 -18.21 -23.65 -31.26
CA GLY A 486 -19.59 -24.15 -31.19
C GLY A 486 -19.67 -25.58 -30.67
N GLY A 487 -18.79 -26.47 -31.15
CA GLY A 487 -18.67 -27.84 -30.65
C GLY A 487 -18.27 -27.89 -29.18
N MET A 488 -17.42 -26.96 -28.74
CA MET A 488 -17.04 -26.84 -27.33
C MET A 488 -18.13 -26.22 -26.45
N ALA A 489 -18.85 -25.22 -26.95
CA ALA A 489 -20.01 -24.66 -26.26
C ALA A 489 -21.07 -25.74 -26.02
N TRP A 490 -21.32 -26.58 -27.04
CA TRP A 490 -22.23 -27.70 -26.96
C TRP A 490 -21.73 -28.77 -25.99
N TRP A 491 -20.46 -29.15 -26.05
CA TRP A 491 -19.90 -30.21 -25.20
C TRP A 491 -19.78 -29.80 -23.72
N GLN A 492 -19.43 -28.55 -23.43
CA GLN A 492 -19.22 -28.09 -22.05
C GLN A 492 -20.43 -27.39 -21.41
N SER A 493 -21.48 -27.08 -22.17
CA SER A 493 -22.63 -26.31 -21.69
C SER A 493 -22.23 -25.00 -20.99
N SER A 494 -21.13 -24.37 -21.44
CA SER A 494 -20.58 -23.16 -20.85
C SER A 494 -21.05 -21.93 -21.62
N GLU A 495 -21.71 -21.01 -20.94
CA GLU A 495 -22.21 -19.76 -21.53
C GLU A 495 -21.09 -18.93 -22.15
N ALA A 496 -19.87 -18.95 -21.58
CA ALA A 496 -18.73 -18.18 -22.11
C ALA A 496 -18.34 -18.61 -23.53
N TYR A 497 -18.34 -19.91 -23.82
CA TYR A 497 -18.04 -20.42 -25.17
C TYR A 497 -19.20 -20.19 -26.14
N TYR A 498 -20.42 -20.21 -25.64
CA TYR A 498 -21.60 -19.86 -26.43
C TYR A 498 -21.55 -18.40 -26.88
N TRP A 499 -21.26 -17.48 -25.96
CA TRP A 499 -21.05 -16.06 -26.27
C TRP A 499 -19.83 -15.82 -27.18
N GLY A 500 -18.73 -16.54 -26.95
CA GLY A 500 -17.55 -16.49 -27.84
C GLY A 500 -17.86 -16.98 -29.26
N ALA A 501 -18.63 -18.06 -29.41
CA ALA A 501 -19.07 -18.58 -30.71
C ALA A 501 -20.02 -17.62 -31.43
N ILE A 502 -20.98 -17.01 -30.70
CA ILE A 502 -21.87 -15.99 -31.25
C ILE A 502 -21.08 -14.77 -31.71
N LEU A 503 -20.18 -14.25 -30.88
CA LEU A 503 -19.39 -13.08 -31.21
C LEU A 503 -18.45 -13.35 -32.40
N GLY A 504 -17.78 -14.49 -32.42
CA GLY A 504 -16.98 -14.93 -33.57
C GLY A 504 -17.82 -15.08 -34.83
N GLY A 505 -19.04 -15.63 -34.70
CA GLY A 505 -20.00 -15.80 -35.79
C GLY A 505 -20.45 -14.46 -36.36
N LEU A 506 -20.73 -13.48 -35.50
CA LEU A 506 -21.06 -12.11 -35.88
C LEU A 506 -19.89 -11.41 -36.57
N ILE A 507 -18.65 -11.63 -36.13
CA ILE A 507 -17.45 -11.08 -36.78
C ILE A 507 -17.24 -11.71 -38.16
N CYS A 508 -17.45 -13.03 -38.29
CA CYS A 508 -17.39 -13.69 -39.59
C CYS A 508 -18.52 -13.22 -40.52
N LEU A 509 -19.73 -13.04 -40.00
CA LEU A 509 -20.86 -12.49 -40.75
C LEU A 509 -20.58 -11.06 -41.21
N TYR A 510 -19.99 -10.22 -40.34
CA TYR A 510 -19.56 -8.88 -40.69
C TYR A 510 -18.47 -8.88 -41.74
N ALA A 511 -17.50 -9.79 -41.66
CA ALA A 511 -16.45 -9.93 -42.67
C ALA A 511 -17.02 -10.37 -44.03
N VAL A 512 -17.94 -11.34 -44.06
CA VAL A 512 -18.68 -11.73 -45.27
C VAL A 512 -19.47 -10.53 -45.81
N ALA A 513 -20.22 -9.85 -44.95
CA ALA A 513 -21.02 -8.69 -45.35
C ALA A 513 -20.15 -7.57 -45.91
N ARG A 514 -18.98 -7.30 -45.32
CA ARG A 514 -18.01 -6.31 -45.83
C ARG A 514 -17.42 -6.73 -47.19
N ILE A 515 -17.10 -8.01 -47.38
CA ILE A 515 -16.59 -8.53 -48.66
C ILE A 515 -17.67 -8.42 -49.73
N CYS A 516 -18.91 -8.84 -49.43
CA CYS A 516 -20.06 -8.67 -50.31
C CYS A 516 -20.35 -7.20 -50.59
N PHE A 517 -20.17 -6.32 -49.61
CA PHE A 517 -20.33 -4.87 -49.75
C PHE A 517 -19.26 -4.27 -50.67
N HIS A 518 -17.98 -4.61 -50.51
CA HIS A 518 -16.92 -4.15 -51.42
C HIS A 518 -17.11 -4.70 -52.84
N TRP A 519 -17.54 -5.95 -52.98
CA TRP A 519 -17.85 -6.55 -54.28
C TRP A 519 -19.07 -5.86 -54.94
N ALA A 520 -20.11 -5.56 -54.17
CA ALA A 520 -21.28 -4.83 -54.63
C ALA A 520 -20.98 -3.36 -54.96
N CYS A 521 -20.11 -2.68 -54.18
CA CYS A 521 -19.68 -1.31 -54.47
C CYS A 521 -18.90 -1.24 -55.79
N GLY A 522 -18.12 -2.28 -56.12
CA GLY A 522 -17.44 -2.39 -57.41
C GLY A 522 -18.39 -2.55 -58.61
N LEU A 523 -19.60 -3.08 -58.38
CA LEU A 523 -20.61 -3.31 -59.44
C LEU A 523 -21.67 -2.20 -59.54
N PHE A 524 -22.07 -1.59 -58.42
CA PHE A 524 -23.26 -0.72 -58.33
C PHE A 524 -22.97 0.71 -57.83
N GLY A 525 -21.72 1.01 -57.46
CA GLY A 525 -21.32 2.33 -56.95
C GLY A 525 -21.61 2.52 -55.46
N GLU A 526 -20.66 3.14 -54.75
CA GLU A 526 -20.62 3.23 -53.29
C GLU A 526 -21.85 3.91 -52.66
N ASN A 527 -22.40 4.93 -53.33
CA ASN A 527 -23.57 5.68 -52.86
C ASN A 527 -24.87 4.87 -52.90
N ALA A 528 -25.02 3.95 -53.87
CA ALA A 528 -26.23 3.12 -53.98
C ALA A 528 -26.24 2.01 -52.94
N VAL A 529 -25.08 1.38 -52.71
CA VAL A 529 -24.94 0.29 -51.73
C VAL A 529 -25.05 0.80 -50.30
N THR A 530 -24.48 1.98 -49.99
CA THR A 530 -24.64 2.62 -48.67
C THR A 530 -26.09 2.97 -48.36
N ALA A 531 -26.85 3.55 -49.30
CA ALA A 531 -28.27 3.84 -49.14
C ALA A 531 -29.12 2.57 -48.89
N PHE A 532 -28.82 1.48 -49.61
CA PHE A 532 -29.48 0.19 -49.41
C PHE A 532 -29.17 -0.42 -48.04
N CYS A 533 -27.90 -0.39 -47.59
CA CYS A 533 -27.51 -0.88 -46.27
C CYS A 533 -28.17 -0.09 -45.13
N TRP A 534 -28.29 1.23 -45.24
CA TRP A 534 -29.03 2.04 -44.27
C TRP A 534 -30.52 1.69 -44.22
N SER A 535 -31.15 1.48 -45.39
CA SER A 535 -32.54 1.04 -45.48
C SER A 535 -32.78 -0.31 -44.79
N VAL A 536 -31.98 -1.32 -45.12
CA VAL A 536 -32.07 -2.65 -44.48
C VAL A 536 -31.76 -2.58 -42.98
N GLY A 537 -30.76 -1.80 -42.57
CA GLY A 537 -30.41 -1.60 -41.16
C GLY A 537 -31.56 -0.99 -40.34
N THR A 538 -32.23 0.02 -40.88
CA THR A 538 -33.42 0.62 -40.23
C THR A 538 -34.59 -0.35 -40.15
N LEU A 539 -34.80 -1.18 -41.18
CA LEU A 539 -35.85 -2.21 -41.21
C LEU A 539 -35.61 -3.29 -40.14
N LEU A 540 -34.37 -3.78 -40.01
CA LEU A 540 -34.01 -4.79 -39.01
C LEU A 540 -34.12 -4.26 -37.58
N CYS A 541 -33.78 -2.98 -37.34
CA CYS A 541 -33.98 -2.33 -36.04
C CYS A 541 -35.47 -2.23 -35.70
N ALA A 542 -36.33 -1.88 -36.66
CA ALA A 542 -37.78 -1.84 -36.46
C ALA A 542 -38.36 -3.24 -36.13
N LEU A 543 -37.80 -4.28 -36.74
CA LEU A 543 -38.21 -5.68 -36.53
C LEU A 543 -37.76 -6.20 -35.16
N LEU A 544 -36.55 -5.85 -34.69
CA LEU A 544 -36.07 -6.17 -33.35
C LEU A 544 -36.89 -5.50 -32.24
N ILE A 545 -37.27 -4.23 -32.43
CA ILE A 545 -38.15 -3.50 -31.49
C ILE A 545 -39.53 -4.17 -31.43
N SER A 546 -40.05 -4.63 -32.58
CA SER A 546 -41.33 -5.36 -32.65
C SER A 546 -41.26 -6.73 -31.98
N ALA A 547 -40.18 -7.48 -32.18
CA ALA A 547 -39.96 -8.78 -31.55
C ALA A 547 -39.79 -8.68 -30.03
N HIS A 548 -39.14 -7.61 -29.53
CA HIS A 548 -39.03 -7.34 -28.10
C HIS A 548 -40.39 -7.05 -27.46
N LYS A 549 -41.23 -6.24 -28.13
CA LYS A 549 -42.61 -5.95 -27.70
C LYS A 549 -43.51 -7.20 -27.70
N ALA A 550 -43.26 -8.15 -28.61
CA ALA A 550 -44.01 -9.40 -28.69
C ALA A 550 -43.58 -10.48 -27.68
N HIS A 551 -42.63 -10.17 -26.78
CA HIS A 551 -42.07 -11.09 -25.78
C HIS A 551 -41.43 -12.37 -26.33
N TRP A 552 -41.08 -12.42 -27.62
CA TRP A 552 -40.47 -13.59 -28.27
C TRP A 552 -39.09 -13.99 -27.71
N LEU A 553 -38.44 -13.11 -26.95
CA LEU A 553 -37.12 -13.33 -26.36
C LEU A 553 -37.17 -13.69 -24.85
N ASN A 554 -38.32 -13.54 -24.20
CA ASN A 554 -38.49 -13.94 -22.82
C ASN A 554 -39.01 -15.37 -22.77
N GLY A 555 -38.07 -16.33 -22.73
CA GLY A 555 -38.34 -17.75 -22.50
C GLY A 555 -38.84 -18.04 -21.08
N LYS A 556 -39.99 -17.47 -20.70
CA LYS A 556 -40.81 -18.02 -19.62
C LYS A 556 -42.04 -18.62 -20.29
N ASN A 557 -42.01 -19.96 -20.40
CA ASN A 557 -43.20 -20.79 -20.54
C ASN A 557 -44.19 -20.37 -19.45
N SER A 558 -45.12 -19.47 -19.77
CA SER A 558 -46.43 -19.46 -19.13
C SER A 558 -47.07 -20.79 -19.54
N GLY A 559 -47.10 -21.73 -18.60
CA GLY A 559 -47.85 -22.96 -18.75
C GLY A 559 -49.31 -22.66 -19.08
N PRO A 560 -50.01 -23.61 -19.73
CA PRO A 560 -51.42 -23.42 -20.07
C PRO A 560 -52.22 -23.22 -18.79
N ASP A 561 -52.93 -22.08 -18.73
CA ASP A 561 -53.92 -21.80 -17.70
C ASP A 561 -54.90 -22.97 -17.61
N GLU A 562 -55.14 -23.40 -16.37
CA GLU A 562 -56.12 -24.43 -16.01
C GLU A 562 -57.51 -24.03 -16.53
N PRO A 563 -58.32 -24.99 -17.04
CA PRO A 563 -59.71 -24.73 -17.35
C PRO A 563 -60.49 -24.59 -16.03
N GLU A 564 -60.95 -23.37 -15.73
CA GLU A 564 -61.95 -23.12 -14.67
C GLU A 564 -63.21 -23.96 -14.96
N GLN A 565 -63.42 -24.94 -14.09
CA GLN A 565 -64.65 -25.72 -13.98
C GLN A 565 -65.75 -24.88 -13.33
N GLU A 566 -66.91 -24.90 -13.98
CA GLU A 566 -68.27 -24.93 -13.42
C GLU A 566 -68.57 -24.15 -12.12
N THR A 567 -69.47 -23.17 -12.23
CA THR A 567 -70.69 -23.16 -11.39
C THR A 567 -71.78 -22.23 -11.96
N ALA A 568 -72.79 -22.85 -12.55
CA ALA A 568 -74.21 -22.46 -12.47
C ALA A 568 -75.01 -23.77 -12.56
N PRO A 569 -76.28 -23.89 -12.09
CA PRO A 569 -77.19 -22.83 -11.61
C PRO A 569 -77.96 -23.19 -10.32
N ALA A 570 -78.61 -22.21 -9.69
CA ALA A 570 -79.84 -22.47 -8.94
C ALA A 570 -80.73 -21.21 -8.94
N ALA A 571 -81.91 -21.37 -9.54
CA ALA A 571 -83.04 -20.47 -9.44
C ALA A 571 -83.67 -20.54 -8.04
N GLY A 572 -84.24 -19.41 -7.60
CA GLY A 572 -84.96 -19.25 -6.33
C GLY A 572 -85.06 -17.78 -5.96
#